data_AF-A0AAQ4DEM9-F1
#
_entry.id   AF-A0AAQ4DEM9-F1
#
_cell.length_a   1.000
_cell.length_b   1.000
_cell.length_c   1.000
_cell.angle_alpha   90.00
_cell.angle_beta   90.00
_cell.angle_gamma   90.00
#
_symmetry.space_group_name_H-M   'P 1'
#
loop_
_entity.id
_entity.type
_entity.pdbx_description
1 polymer ?
#
loop_
_entity_poly.entity_id
_entity_poly.type
_entity_poly.pdbx_seq_one_letter_code
_entity_poly.pdbx_strand_id
1 'polypeptide(L)'
;MNPSSQDAATASLSRLQVYSIYLRWDDVSLARGSFLVSLVVNIDVALLVAAAFLSFVSSMGFLGALKENIGCLYCYNWMLFTMVLVCALGFALLIATPYLATRVEYKCCGETEAAYKDWNRNIYFNCSQSNPSAERCSVPSSCCRDPEKESLETVLQRRFCGHNVLAMTEQQAWDKVNTRNCVNSFTKTVQQKSIKLCVAAVVVVCVLLLVKGMASRVQGEIVEISRRYQRHQRERQQRERLRQACRRAGASQRATPPQRQQQQRFFAPGPYVTPAYTATPVYVYYEVQDPLHQTKRAQ
;
A
#
# COMPACT_ATOMS: atom_id res chain seq x y z
N MET A 1 40.03 -2.12 10.63
CA MET A 1 39.46 -3.36 11.20
C MET A 1 38.20 -3.67 10.41
N ASN A 2 38.22 -4.74 9.63
CA ASN A 2 37.15 -5.12 8.71
C ASN A 2 36.21 -6.06 9.46
N PRO A 3 34.92 -5.74 9.67
CA PRO A 3 34.00 -6.68 10.31
C PRO A 3 33.64 -7.79 9.31
N SER A 4 33.56 -8.99 9.86
CA SER A 4 33.23 -10.23 9.16
C SER A 4 31.86 -10.19 8.49
N SER A 5 31.73 -10.89 7.36
CA SER A 5 30.53 -11.06 6.53
C SER A 5 29.29 -11.64 7.24
N GLN A 6 29.36 -11.93 8.54
CA GLN A 6 28.27 -12.48 9.35
C GLN A 6 27.38 -11.40 9.99
N ASP A 7 27.87 -10.17 10.18
CA ASP A 7 27.09 -9.09 10.84
C ASP A 7 26.07 -8.41 9.90
N ALA A 8 26.19 -8.63 8.59
CA ALA A 8 25.24 -8.10 7.60
C ALA A 8 23.90 -8.85 7.60
N ALA A 9 23.86 -10.10 8.08
CA ALA A 9 22.68 -10.95 8.03
C ALA A 9 21.65 -10.67 9.14
N THR A 10 22.04 -9.96 10.19
CA THR A 10 21.20 -9.66 11.37
C THR A 10 20.89 -8.17 11.54
N ALA A 11 21.42 -7.32 10.66
CA ALA A 11 21.18 -5.88 10.72
C ALA A 11 19.75 -5.53 10.26
N SER A 12 19.04 -4.73 11.06
CA SER A 12 17.75 -4.16 10.67
C SER A 12 17.90 -3.35 9.37
N LEU A 13 16.89 -3.39 8.49
CA LEU A 13 16.91 -2.66 7.20
C LEU A 13 17.34 -1.19 7.35
N SER A 14 16.94 -0.54 8.45
CA SER A 14 17.36 0.83 8.79
C SER A 14 18.87 0.99 9.02
N ARG A 15 19.54 0.01 9.65
CA ARG A 15 20.99 0.03 9.89
C ARG A 15 21.77 -0.21 8.59
N LEU A 16 21.28 -1.11 7.74
CA LEU A 16 21.88 -1.35 6.43
C LEU A 16 21.78 -0.12 5.52
N GLN A 17 20.65 0.59 5.56
CA GLN A 17 20.46 1.84 4.80
C GLN A 17 21.39 2.96 5.28
N VAL A 18 21.47 3.20 6.59
CA VAL A 18 22.37 4.23 7.17
C VAL A 18 23.83 3.91 6.86
N TYR A 19 24.22 2.63 6.95
CA TYR A 19 25.58 2.19 6.64
C TYR A 19 25.94 2.37 5.15
N SER A 20 25.01 2.04 4.24
CA SER A 20 25.14 2.28 2.79
C SER A 20 25.33 3.78 2.49
N ILE A 21 24.50 4.63 3.10
CA ILE A 21 24.57 6.10 2.95
C ILE A 21 25.89 6.65 3.49
N TYR A 22 26.36 6.15 4.63
CA TYR A 22 27.63 6.60 5.22
C TYR A 22 28.82 6.30 4.32
N LEU A 23 28.84 5.12 3.68
CA LEU A 23 29.88 4.74 2.73
C LEU A 23 29.81 5.50 1.39
N ARG A 24 28.62 5.99 1.00
CA ARG A 24 28.39 6.71 -0.26
C ARG A 24 28.40 8.24 -0.12
N TRP A 25 28.59 8.77 1.08
CA TRP A 25 28.31 10.16 1.41
C TRP A 25 29.15 11.18 0.61
N ASP A 26 30.37 10.80 0.23
CA ASP A 26 31.25 11.65 -0.57
C ASP A 26 30.75 11.87 -2.01
N ASP A 27 30.15 10.85 -2.65
CA ASP A 27 29.58 10.94 -4.01
C ASP A 27 28.35 11.86 -4.07
N VAL A 28 27.54 11.87 -3.00
CA VAL A 28 26.29 12.63 -2.90
C VAL A 28 26.53 14.14 -2.78
N SER A 29 27.69 14.52 -2.23
CA SER A 29 28.04 15.91 -1.94
C SER A 29 28.29 16.78 -3.18
N LEU A 30 28.52 16.19 -4.36
CA LEU A 30 28.82 16.92 -5.60
C LEU A 30 27.58 17.48 -6.34
N ALA A 31 26.38 16.99 -6.04
CA ALA A 31 25.15 17.46 -6.68
C ALA A 31 24.49 18.60 -5.87
N ARG A 32 25.06 19.81 -5.91
CA ARG A 32 24.40 21.04 -5.42
C ARG A 32 23.28 21.49 -6.38
N GLY A 33 22.26 20.66 -6.54
CA GLY A 33 21.00 20.99 -7.19
C GLY A 33 19.85 21.14 -6.19
N SER A 34 18.66 21.49 -6.68
CA SER A 34 17.41 21.52 -5.90
C SER A 34 17.15 20.17 -5.21
N PHE A 35 16.54 20.19 -4.02
CA PHE A 35 16.24 18.99 -3.21
C PHE A 35 15.61 17.83 -4.00
N LEU A 36 14.75 18.12 -4.97
CA LEU A 36 14.12 17.14 -5.85
C LEU A 36 15.12 16.40 -6.76
N VAL A 37 16.17 17.08 -7.22
CA VAL A 37 17.23 16.48 -8.04
C VAL A 37 18.05 15.53 -7.19
N SER A 38 18.40 15.89 -5.96
CA SER A 38 19.09 14.97 -5.04
C SER A 38 18.24 13.76 -4.66
N LEU A 39 16.91 13.91 -4.56
CA LEU A 39 15.99 12.79 -4.31
C LEU A 39 15.89 11.83 -5.50
N VAL A 40 15.92 12.35 -6.73
CA VAL A 40 15.82 11.55 -7.97
C VAL A 40 17.15 10.89 -8.33
N VAL A 41 18.28 11.57 -8.09
CA VAL A 41 19.61 11.07 -8.45
C VAL A 41 20.14 10.05 -7.44
N ASN A 42 19.77 10.16 -6.16
CA ASN A 42 20.28 9.28 -5.11
C ASN A 42 19.19 8.35 -4.58
N ILE A 43 19.21 7.09 -5.03
CA ILE A 43 18.26 6.06 -4.62
C ILE A 43 18.30 5.82 -3.10
N ASP A 44 19.45 5.99 -2.45
CA ASP A 44 19.61 5.82 -1.00
C ASP A 44 18.84 6.89 -0.20
N VAL A 45 18.82 8.15 -0.67
CA VAL A 45 18.07 9.24 -0.05
C VAL A 45 16.56 9.02 -0.21
N ALA A 46 16.12 8.57 -1.39
CA ALA A 46 14.73 8.20 -1.62
C ALA A 46 14.26 7.06 -0.70
N LEU A 47 15.10 6.03 -0.50
CA LEU A 47 14.82 4.93 0.42
C LEU A 47 14.73 5.39 1.88
N LEU A 48 15.59 6.33 2.30
CA LEU A 48 15.55 6.91 3.64
C LEU A 48 14.25 7.69 3.89
N VAL A 49 13.83 8.52 2.94
CA VAL A 49 12.55 9.27 3.05
C VAL A 49 11.37 8.31 3.11
N ALA A 50 11.36 7.27 2.29
CA ALA A 50 10.34 6.23 2.33
C ALA A 50 10.33 5.50 3.69
N ALA A 51 11.49 5.14 4.24
CA ALA A 51 11.60 4.49 5.55
C ALA A 51 11.11 5.39 6.69
N ALA A 52 11.45 6.68 6.67
CA ALA A 52 10.96 7.65 7.65
C ALA A 52 9.43 7.77 7.62
N PHE A 53 8.84 7.82 6.41
CA PHE A 53 7.39 7.83 6.24
C PHE A 53 6.73 6.54 6.76
N LEU A 54 7.28 5.36 6.43
CA LEU A 54 6.77 4.08 6.93
C LEU A 54 6.88 3.97 8.46
N SER A 55 7.98 4.46 9.04
CA SER A 55 8.14 4.53 10.51
C SER A 55 7.08 5.40 11.16
N PHE A 56 6.74 6.53 10.55
CA PHE A 56 5.68 7.41 11.03
C PHE A 56 4.30 6.74 10.95
N VAL A 57 3.96 6.11 9.82
CA VAL A 57 2.72 5.32 9.63
C VAL A 57 2.62 4.21 10.69
N SER A 58 3.70 3.47 10.91
CA SER A 58 3.76 2.39 11.91
C SER A 58 3.55 2.92 13.32
N SER A 59 4.13 4.07 13.65
CA SER A 59 3.97 4.70 14.97
C SER A 59 2.53 5.11 15.23
N MET A 60 1.84 5.68 14.23
CA MET A 60 0.42 6.04 14.36
C MET A 60 -0.47 4.81 14.53
N GLY A 61 -0.19 3.72 13.81
CA GLY A 61 -0.91 2.45 13.99
C GLY A 61 -0.74 1.88 15.40
N PHE A 62 0.49 1.85 15.90
CA PHE A 62 0.80 1.35 17.25
C PHE A 62 0.18 2.22 18.36
N LEU A 63 0.34 3.54 18.28
CA LEU A 63 -0.22 4.48 19.26
C LEU A 63 -1.76 4.50 19.22
N GLY A 64 -2.35 4.39 18.04
CA GLY A 64 -3.80 4.29 17.87
C GLY A 64 -4.39 3.05 18.54
N ALA A 65 -3.69 1.92 18.44
CA ALA A 65 -4.10 0.67 19.09
C ALA A 65 -3.90 0.69 20.62
N LEU A 66 -2.75 1.15 21.12
CA LEU A 66 -2.46 1.12 22.55
C LEU A 66 -3.24 2.13 23.39
N LYS A 67 -3.46 3.35 22.88
CA LYS A 67 -4.12 4.41 23.64
C LYS A 67 -5.63 4.46 23.44
N GLU A 68 -6.20 3.51 22.69
CA GLU A 68 -7.60 3.53 22.23
C GLU A 68 -8.01 4.91 21.67
N ASN A 69 -7.04 5.65 21.11
CA ASN A 69 -7.28 6.99 20.59
C ASN A 69 -7.90 6.87 19.21
N ILE A 70 -9.23 6.96 19.19
CA ILE A 70 -10.05 6.88 17.99
C ILE A 70 -9.55 7.85 16.89
N GLY A 71 -9.08 9.04 17.24
CA GLY A 71 -8.56 10.02 16.27
C GLY A 71 -7.31 9.51 15.54
N CYS A 72 -6.33 8.94 16.27
CA CYS A 72 -5.13 8.36 15.67
C CYS A 72 -5.46 7.18 14.75
N LEU A 73 -6.47 6.38 15.10
CA LEU A 73 -6.91 5.25 14.30
C LEU A 73 -7.58 5.68 12.98
N TYR A 74 -8.38 6.75 13.00
CA TYR A 74 -8.90 7.38 11.78
C TYR A 74 -7.78 7.94 10.89
N CYS A 75 -6.79 8.63 11.48
CA CYS A 75 -5.62 9.12 10.75
C CYS A 75 -4.85 7.96 10.09
N TYR A 76 -4.59 6.89 10.85
CA TYR A 76 -3.91 5.70 10.32
C TYR A 76 -4.66 5.06 9.15
N ASN A 77 -5.98 4.89 9.26
CA ASN A 77 -6.78 4.31 8.17
C ASN A 77 -6.85 5.20 6.91
N TRP A 78 -6.86 6.52 7.09
CA TRP A 78 -6.75 7.48 5.99
C TRP A 78 -5.38 7.40 5.32
N MET A 79 -4.30 7.37 6.11
CA MET A 79 -2.93 7.22 5.59
C MET A 79 -2.73 5.91 4.84
N LEU A 80 -3.27 4.79 5.32
CA LEU A 80 -3.22 3.52 4.58
C LEU A 80 -3.98 3.59 3.26
N PHE A 81 -5.14 4.27 3.24
CA PHE A 81 -5.90 4.44 2.00
C PHE A 81 -5.14 5.27 0.97
N THR A 82 -4.58 6.41 1.37
CA THR A 82 -3.79 7.25 0.48
C THR A 82 -2.52 6.54 0.00
N MET A 83 -1.85 5.78 0.87
CA MET A 83 -0.69 4.97 0.51
C MET A 83 -1.05 3.89 -0.53
N VAL A 84 -2.16 3.18 -0.36
CA VAL A 84 -2.63 2.20 -1.35
C VAL A 84 -2.89 2.85 -2.71
N LEU A 85 -3.56 4.02 -2.73
CA LEU A 85 -3.82 4.75 -3.97
C LEU A 85 -2.53 5.20 -4.65
N VAL A 86 -1.61 5.81 -3.91
CA VAL A 86 -0.32 6.28 -4.45
C VAL A 86 0.52 5.11 -4.97
N CYS A 87 0.58 3.99 -4.24
CA CYS A 87 1.29 2.80 -4.70
C CYS A 87 0.65 2.22 -5.98
N ALA A 88 -0.68 2.11 -6.03
CA ALA A 88 -1.37 1.58 -7.21
C ALA A 88 -1.17 2.48 -8.44
N LEU A 89 -1.28 3.80 -8.28
CA LEU A 89 -1.01 4.77 -9.35
C LEU A 89 0.46 4.75 -9.78
N GLY A 90 1.39 4.67 -8.82
CA GLY A 90 2.83 4.56 -9.08
C GLY A 90 3.18 3.31 -9.90
N PHE A 91 2.67 2.14 -9.50
CA PHE A 91 2.86 0.91 -10.28
C PHE A 91 2.20 0.98 -11.65
N ALA A 92 1.02 1.56 -11.78
CA ALA A 92 0.37 1.76 -13.07
C ALA A 92 1.20 2.63 -14.01
N LEU A 93 1.78 3.73 -13.51
CA LEU A 93 2.68 4.59 -14.27
C LEU A 93 3.97 3.85 -14.66
N LEU A 94 4.57 3.09 -13.74
CA LEU A 94 5.78 2.29 -14.02
C LEU A 94 5.55 1.18 -15.04
N ILE A 95 4.35 0.58 -15.06
CA ILE A 95 3.97 -0.43 -16.05
C ILE A 95 3.67 0.25 -17.40
N ALA A 96 3.12 1.47 -17.39
CA ALA A 96 2.79 2.23 -18.60
C ALA A 96 4.01 2.86 -19.31
N THR A 97 5.06 3.25 -18.58
CA THR A 97 6.27 3.87 -19.16
C THR A 97 6.92 3.08 -20.30
N PRO A 98 7.11 1.75 -20.27
CA PRO A 98 7.65 1.01 -21.42
C PRO A 98 6.71 1.01 -22.64
N TYR A 99 5.41 1.21 -22.46
CA TYR A 99 4.46 1.33 -23.58
C TYR A 99 4.43 2.74 -24.18
N LEU A 100 4.76 3.77 -23.40
CA LEU A 100 4.75 5.18 -23.82
C LEU A 100 6.11 5.67 -24.32
N ALA A 101 7.22 5.11 -23.84
CA ALA A 101 8.57 5.49 -24.25
C ALA A 101 9.05 4.66 -25.45
N THR A 102 8.74 5.13 -26.66
CA THR A 102 9.05 4.52 -27.97
C THR A 102 10.54 4.56 -28.38
N ARG A 103 11.49 4.60 -27.44
CA ARG A 103 12.93 4.40 -27.72
C ARG A 103 13.51 3.24 -26.92
N VAL A 104 12.95 2.06 -27.09
CA VAL A 104 13.68 0.85 -26.71
C VAL A 104 14.42 0.40 -27.97
N GLU A 105 15.76 0.39 -27.91
CA GLU A 105 16.59 -0.30 -28.90
C GLU A 105 16.33 -1.80 -28.74
N TYR A 106 15.24 -2.28 -29.35
CA TYR A 106 15.03 -3.70 -29.52
C TYR A 106 16.13 -4.16 -30.48
N LYS A 107 17.06 -4.96 -29.96
CA LYS A 107 18.14 -5.60 -30.74
C LYS A 107 17.54 -6.63 -31.71
N CYS A 108 16.85 -6.13 -32.72
CA CYS A 108 16.03 -6.85 -33.68
C CYS A 108 16.07 -6.18 -35.07
N CYS A 109 15.61 -6.88 -36.09
CA CYS A 109 15.43 -6.37 -37.44
C CYS A 109 14.30 -7.15 -38.13
N GLY A 110 13.39 -6.43 -38.78
CA GLY A 110 12.23 -7.01 -39.45
C GLY A 110 11.12 -7.43 -38.49
N GLU A 111 10.03 -7.94 -39.05
CA GLU A 111 8.76 -8.14 -38.37
C GLU A 111 8.40 -9.62 -38.21
N THR A 112 8.52 -10.38 -39.29
CA THR A 112 8.11 -11.78 -39.39
C THR A 112 9.22 -12.74 -38.97
N GLU A 113 8.99 -14.05 -39.06
CA GLU A 113 10.02 -15.06 -38.78
C GLU A 113 11.24 -14.96 -39.70
N ALA A 114 11.10 -14.36 -40.89
CA ALA A 114 12.23 -14.11 -41.79
C ALA A 114 13.17 -12.98 -41.28
N ALA A 115 12.75 -12.24 -40.25
CA ALA A 115 13.51 -11.20 -39.57
C ALA A 115 14.15 -10.20 -40.54
N TYR A 116 15.48 -10.03 -40.53
CA TYR A 116 16.16 -9.06 -41.40
C TYR A 116 15.89 -9.27 -42.90
N LYS A 117 15.51 -10.48 -43.32
CA LYS A 117 15.17 -10.78 -44.73
C LYS A 117 13.82 -10.19 -45.16
N ASP A 118 12.97 -9.74 -44.23
CA ASP A 118 11.73 -9.03 -44.54
C ASP A 118 11.97 -7.78 -45.39
N TRP A 119 13.12 -7.14 -45.23
CA TRP A 119 13.52 -5.99 -46.03
C TRP A 119 13.60 -6.29 -47.52
N ASN A 120 13.77 -7.56 -47.93
CA ASN A 120 13.72 -7.93 -49.33
C ASN A 120 12.34 -7.70 -49.98
N ARG A 121 11.27 -7.52 -49.19
CA ARG A 121 9.94 -7.17 -49.70
C ARG A 121 9.79 -5.67 -49.96
N ASN A 122 10.69 -4.85 -49.45
CA ASN A 122 10.66 -3.40 -49.64
C ASN A 122 11.29 -3.02 -50.99
N ILE A 123 10.64 -2.12 -51.73
CA ILE A 123 11.04 -1.70 -53.08
C ILE A 123 12.47 -1.11 -53.15
N TYR A 124 12.96 -0.51 -52.06
CA TYR A 124 14.30 0.08 -52.03
C TYR A 124 15.39 -0.95 -51.69
N PHE A 125 15.06 -1.94 -50.86
CA PHE A 125 16.03 -2.92 -50.35
C PHE A 125 16.01 -4.26 -51.10
N ASN A 126 14.96 -4.52 -51.89
CA ASN A 126 14.79 -5.74 -52.66
C ASN A 126 16.02 -6.07 -53.51
N CYS A 127 16.48 -7.32 -53.44
CA CYS A 127 17.71 -7.80 -54.08
C CYS A 127 17.63 -8.03 -55.59
N SER A 128 16.49 -7.81 -56.24
CA SER A 128 16.35 -8.02 -57.68
C SER A 128 17.40 -7.24 -58.46
N GLN A 129 17.99 -7.87 -59.47
CA GLN A 129 18.97 -7.21 -60.35
C GLN A 129 18.37 -6.01 -61.09
N SER A 130 17.05 -6.02 -61.32
CA SER A 130 16.31 -4.91 -61.93
C SER A 130 16.06 -3.73 -60.99
N ASN A 131 16.36 -3.87 -59.69
CA ASN A 131 16.18 -2.77 -58.73
C ASN A 131 17.31 -1.73 -58.90
N PRO A 132 16.99 -0.48 -59.29
CA PRO A 132 17.98 0.58 -59.49
C PRO A 132 18.41 1.26 -58.18
N SER A 133 17.80 0.91 -57.05
CA SER A 133 18.09 1.49 -55.74
C SER A 133 19.55 1.28 -55.33
N ALA A 134 20.19 2.34 -54.83
CA ALA A 134 21.51 2.28 -54.22
C ALA A 134 21.52 1.41 -52.95
N GLU A 135 20.37 1.29 -52.28
CA GLU A 135 20.20 0.49 -51.06
C GLU A 135 19.78 -0.97 -51.38
N ARG A 136 19.87 -1.39 -52.64
CA ARG A 136 19.57 -2.77 -53.05
C ARG A 136 20.35 -3.78 -52.20
N CYS A 137 19.69 -4.89 -51.85
CA CYS A 137 20.24 -5.94 -51.01
C CYS A 137 20.69 -5.50 -49.60
N SER A 138 20.19 -4.37 -49.11
CA SER A 138 20.61 -3.82 -47.82
C SER A 138 19.50 -3.84 -46.77
N VAL A 139 19.83 -3.50 -45.53
CA VAL A 139 18.86 -3.25 -44.46
C VAL A 139 19.09 -1.86 -43.86
N PRO A 140 18.08 -1.21 -43.26
CA PRO A 140 18.26 0.09 -42.62
C PRO A 140 19.29 0.08 -41.50
N SER A 141 19.90 1.24 -41.22
CA SER A 141 20.90 1.39 -40.16
C SER A 141 20.38 1.07 -38.75
N SER A 142 19.06 1.11 -38.52
CA SER A 142 18.45 0.68 -37.25
C SER A 142 18.57 -0.82 -36.98
N CYS A 143 18.84 -1.63 -38.01
CA CYS A 143 19.12 -3.06 -37.85
C CYS A 143 20.57 -3.36 -37.44
N CYS A 144 21.46 -2.38 -37.52
CA CYS A 144 22.87 -2.54 -37.19
C CYS A 144 23.06 -2.86 -35.71
N ARG A 145 24.04 -3.74 -35.42
CA ARG A 145 24.48 -3.96 -34.05
C ARG A 145 25.27 -2.77 -33.54
N ASP A 146 25.14 -2.50 -32.25
CA ASP A 146 25.92 -1.47 -31.59
C ASP A 146 27.39 -1.90 -31.47
N PRO A 147 28.34 -1.02 -31.83
CA PRO A 147 29.76 -1.30 -31.64
C PRO A 147 30.10 -1.34 -30.15
N GLU A 148 31.06 -2.18 -29.76
CA GLU A 148 31.50 -2.32 -28.36
C GLU A 148 32.25 -1.07 -27.84
N LYS A 149 32.80 -0.25 -28.74
CA LYS A 149 33.48 1.01 -28.43
C LYS A 149 32.97 2.11 -29.35
N GLU A 150 32.68 3.28 -28.79
CA GLU A 150 32.22 4.44 -29.55
C GLU A 150 33.43 5.25 -30.04
N SER A 151 33.74 5.13 -31.32
CA SER A 151 34.74 5.92 -32.06
C SER A 151 34.14 6.46 -33.36
N LEU A 152 34.72 7.53 -33.93
CA LEU A 152 34.25 8.12 -35.19
C LEU A 152 34.17 7.07 -36.33
N GLU A 153 35.14 6.14 -36.38
CA GLU A 153 35.17 4.98 -37.28
C GLU A 153 33.93 4.09 -37.09
N THR A 154 33.59 3.74 -35.84
CA THR A 154 32.45 2.87 -35.53
C THR A 154 31.09 3.53 -35.80
N VAL A 155 31.00 4.86 -35.70
CA VAL A 155 29.79 5.61 -36.07
C VAL A 155 29.55 5.55 -37.57
N LEU A 156 30.60 5.71 -38.39
CA LEU A 156 30.51 5.56 -39.85
C LEU A 156 30.20 4.10 -40.23
N GLN A 157 30.81 3.14 -39.55
CA GLN A 157 30.52 1.71 -39.75
C GLN A 157 29.07 1.36 -39.41
N ARG A 158 28.46 1.98 -38.38
CA ARG A 158 27.03 1.83 -38.05
C ARG A 158 26.12 2.38 -39.16
N ARG A 159 26.53 3.45 -39.85
CA ARG A 159 25.70 4.06 -40.90
C ARG A 159 25.58 3.16 -42.14
N PHE A 160 26.62 2.41 -42.48
CA PHE A 160 26.68 1.57 -43.69
C PHE A 160 26.73 0.05 -43.41
N CYS A 161 26.52 -0.37 -42.17
CA CYS A 161 26.66 -1.79 -41.80
C CYS A 161 25.68 -2.70 -42.57
N GLY A 162 24.51 -2.17 -42.93
CA GLY A 162 23.42 -2.90 -43.57
C GLY A 162 23.65 -3.16 -45.05
N HIS A 163 24.69 -2.58 -45.65
CA HIS A 163 24.95 -2.67 -47.08
C HIS A 163 25.22 -4.11 -47.53
N ASN A 164 24.46 -4.55 -48.55
CA ASN A 164 24.56 -5.88 -49.16
C ASN A 164 24.33 -7.08 -48.22
N VAL A 165 23.79 -6.85 -47.01
CA VAL A 165 23.60 -7.89 -45.99
C VAL A 165 22.59 -8.96 -46.42
N LEU A 166 21.61 -8.62 -47.27
CA LEU A 166 20.61 -9.58 -47.77
C LEU A 166 21.20 -10.60 -48.75
N ALA A 167 22.35 -10.30 -49.36
CA ALA A 167 23.07 -11.22 -50.25
C ALA A 167 24.12 -12.08 -49.52
N MET A 168 24.36 -11.83 -48.23
CA MET A 168 25.33 -12.56 -47.42
C MET A 168 24.72 -13.82 -46.80
N THR A 169 25.59 -14.73 -46.34
CA THR A 169 25.16 -15.87 -45.53
C THR A 169 24.63 -15.42 -44.17
N GLU A 170 23.78 -16.23 -43.53
CA GLU A 170 23.18 -15.88 -42.24
C GLU A 170 24.23 -15.68 -41.14
N GLN A 171 25.35 -16.41 -41.17
CA GLN A 171 26.47 -16.22 -40.24
C GLN A 171 27.14 -14.85 -40.43
N GLN A 172 27.43 -14.46 -41.67
CA GLN A 172 28.01 -13.14 -41.96
C GLN A 172 27.05 -11.99 -41.63
N ALA A 173 25.75 -12.20 -41.86
CA ALA A 173 24.72 -11.24 -41.47
C ALA A 173 24.61 -11.14 -39.94
N TRP A 174 24.74 -12.25 -39.22
CA TRP A 174 24.71 -12.29 -37.76
C TRP A 174 25.76 -11.36 -37.16
N ASP A 175 26.95 -11.24 -37.73
CA ASP A 175 28.00 -10.38 -37.16
C ASP A 175 27.73 -8.89 -37.35
N LYS A 176 26.93 -8.49 -38.35
CA LYS A 176 26.69 -7.09 -38.71
C LYS A 176 25.36 -6.54 -38.21
N VAL A 177 24.30 -7.36 -38.25
CA VAL A 177 22.94 -6.91 -37.99
C VAL A 177 22.24 -7.78 -36.94
N ASN A 178 21.19 -7.22 -36.34
CA ASN A 178 20.29 -8.01 -35.53
C ASN A 178 19.46 -8.91 -36.44
N THR A 179 19.48 -10.22 -36.21
CA THR A 179 18.75 -11.21 -37.03
C THR A 179 17.49 -11.73 -36.34
N ARG A 180 17.18 -11.22 -35.15
CA ARG A 180 15.93 -11.52 -34.44
C ARG A 180 14.83 -10.63 -34.96
N ASN A 181 13.61 -11.16 -35.07
CA ASN A 181 12.47 -10.33 -35.41
C ASN A 181 12.04 -9.43 -34.24
N CYS A 182 11.46 -8.28 -34.59
CA CYS A 182 11.12 -7.26 -33.62
C CYS A 182 9.87 -7.60 -32.81
N VAL A 183 8.90 -8.32 -33.38
CA VAL A 183 7.69 -8.73 -32.66
C VAL A 183 8.02 -9.66 -31.48
N ASN A 184 8.85 -10.68 -31.69
CA ASN A 184 9.28 -11.61 -30.64
C ASN A 184 10.22 -10.94 -29.64
N SER A 185 11.10 -10.05 -30.10
CA SER A 185 12.00 -9.30 -29.21
C SER A 185 11.22 -8.34 -28.31
N PHE A 186 10.21 -7.67 -28.86
CA PHE A 186 9.29 -6.81 -28.12
C PHE A 186 8.50 -7.62 -27.09
N THR A 187 7.79 -8.66 -27.53
CA THR A 187 6.95 -9.48 -26.64
C THR A 187 7.77 -10.13 -25.52
N LYS A 188 8.97 -10.67 -25.80
CA LYS A 188 9.86 -11.20 -24.76
C LYS A 188 10.29 -10.13 -23.76
N THR A 189 10.68 -8.95 -24.25
CA THR A 189 11.12 -7.85 -23.37
C THR A 189 10.00 -7.37 -22.48
N VAL A 190 8.80 -7.19 -23.04
CA VAL A 190 7.59 -6.86 -22.31
C VAL A 190 7.29 -7.96 -21.30
N GLN A 191 7.13 -9.22 -21.73
CA GLN A 191 6.80 -10.34 -20.85
C GLN A 191 7.79 -10.50 -19.68
N GLN A 192 9.11 -10.49 -19.94
CA GLN A 192 10.08 -10.75 -18.88
C GLN A 192 10.17 -9.61 -17.86
N LYS A 193 10.05 -8.35 -18.29
CA LYS A 193 10.19 -7.19 -17.40
C LYS A 193 8.87 -6.77 -16.78
N SER A 194 7.80 -6.71 -17.58
CA SER A 194 6.48 -6.26 -17.11
C SER A 194 5.80 -7.32 -16.23
N ILE A 195 5.89 -8.62 -16.53
CA ILE A 195 5.22 -9.65 -15.70
C ILE A 195 5.83 -9.69 -14.30
N LYS A 196 7.16 -9.64 -14.16
CA LYS A 196 7.81 -9.59 -12.85
C LYS A 196 7.38 -8.37 -12.04
N LEU A 197 7.32 -7.20 -12.69
CA LEU A 197 6.87 -5.97 -12.07
C LEU A 197 5.38 -6.05 -11.67
N CYS A 198 4.52 -6.58 -12.54
CA CYS A 198 3.10 -6.79 -12.26
C CYS A 198 2.88 -7.74 -11.08
N VAL A 199 3.59 -8.87 -11.05
CA VAL A 199 3.51 -9.83 -9.93
C VAL A 199 3.93 -9.15 -8.63
N ALA A 200 5.05 -8.42 -8.62
CA ALA A 200 5.50 -7.67 -7.46
C ALA A 200 4.47 -6.62 -7.02
N ALA A 201 3.90 -5.86 -7.96
CA ALA A 201 2.88 -4.86 -7.69
C ALA A 201 1.62 -5.47 -7.09
N VAL A 202 1.14 -6.59 -7.63
CA VAL A 202 -0.04 -7.32 -7.10
C VAL A 202 0.23 -7.78 -5.68
N VAL A 203 1.38 -8.41 -5.42
CA VAL A 203 1.74 -8.86 -4.06
C VAL A 203 1.75 -7.69 -3.07
N VAL A 204 2.41 -6.58 -3.43
CA VAL A 204 2.47 -5.39 -2.56
C VAL A 204 1.08 -4.82 -2.31
N VAL A 205 0.28 -4.59 -3.35
CA VAL A 205 -1.08 -4.04 -3.22
C VAL A 205 -1.97 -4.97 -2.41
N CYS A 206 -1.92 -6.28 -2.64
CA CYS A 206 -2.66 -7.27 -1.85
C CYS A 206 -2.30 -7.21 -0.37
N VAL A 207 -1.01 -7.17 -0.03
CA VAL A 207 -0.56 -7.03 1.37
C VAL A 207 -1.08 -5.73 1.99
N LEU A 208 -1.01 -4.61 1.27
CA LEU A 208 -1.50 -3.33 1.77
C LEU A 208 -3.04 -3.32 1.97
N LEU A 209 -3.78 -3.96 1.07
CA LEU A 209 -5.23 -4.13 1.20
C LEU A 209 -5.60 -5.01 2.39
N LEU A 210 -4.84 -6.09 2.64
CA LEU A 210 -5.02 -6.94 3.82
C LEU A 210 -4.77 -6.14 5.11
N VAL A 211 -3.67 -5.38 5.17
CA VAL A 211 -3.34 -4.52 6.34
C VAL A 211 -4.45 -3.47 6.56
N LYS A 212 -4.89 -2.79 5.50
CA LYS A 212 -6.01 -1.84 5.57
C LYS A 212 -7.30 -2.52 6.04
N GLY A 213 -7.60 -3.71 5.52
CA GLY A 213 -8.77 -4.50 5.90
C GLY A 213 -8.76 -4.80 7.39
N MET A 214 -7.64 -5.33 7.90
CA MET A 214 -7.44 -5.60 9.33
C MET A 214 -7.58 -4.32 10.18
N ALA A 215 -6.94 -3.22 9.78
CA ALA A 215 -7.04 -1.93 10.46
C ALA A 215 -8.47 -1.39 10.50
N SER A 216 -9.26 -1.62 9.44
CA SER A 216 -10.67 -1.21 9.38
C SER A 216 -11.53 -2.06 10.31
N ARG A 217 -11.24 -3.36 10.44
CA ARG A 217 -11.93 -4.25 11.40
C ARG A 217 -11.64 -3.84 12.84
N VAL A 218 -10.36 -3.64 13.18
CA VAL A 218 -9.95 -3.17 14.52
C VAL A 218 -10.63 -1.85 14.87
N GLN A 219 -10.69 -0.90 13.92
CA GLN A 219 -11.42 0.34 14.12
C GLN A 219 -12.92 0.13 14.37
N GLY A 220 -13.56 -0.77 13.61
CA GLY A 220 -14.97 -1.09 13.81
C GLY A 220 -15.26 -1.59 15.22
N GLU A 221 -14.47 -2.55 15.70
CA GLU A 221 -14.61 -3.15 17.04
C GLU A 221 -14.40 -2.11 18.15
N ILE A 222 -13.31 -1.33 18.09
CA ILE A 222 -13.01 -0.31 19.12
C ILE A 222 -14.12 0.74 19.20
N VAL A 223 -14.61 1.21 18.04
CA VAL A 223 -15.68 2.21 17.98
C VAL A 223 -17.01 1.64 18.50
N GLU A 224 -17.30 0.37 18.25
CA GLU A 224 -18.51 -0.30 18.77
C GLU A 224 -18.43 -0.48 20.29
N ILE A 225 -17.31 -0.97 20.82
CA ILE A 225 -17.08 -1.10 22.27
C ILE A 225 -17.20 0.26 22.97
N SER A 226 -16.58 1.30 22.39
CA SER A 226 -16.66 2.67 22.91
C SER A 226 -18.11 3.19 22.96
N ARG A 227 -18.89 2.91 21.92
CA ARG A 227 -20.32 3.26 21.87
C ARG A 227 -21.12 2.54 22.96
N ARG A 228 -20.87 1.25 23.18
CA ARG A 228 -21.54 0.46 24.24
C ARG A 228 -21.18 0.99 25.64
N TYR A 229 -19.90 1.27 25.89
CA TYR A 229 -19.45 1.85 27.16
C TYR A 229 -20.13 3.21 27.42
N GLN A 230 -20.19 4.09 26.43
CA GLN A 230 -20.86 5.39 26.55
C GLN A 230 -22.36 5.27 26.83
N ARG A 231 -23.06 4.30 26.20
CA ARG A 231 -24.49 4.05 26.47
C ARG A 231 -24.71 3.63 27.92
N HIS A 232 -23.95 2.65 28.42
CA HIS A 232 -24.06 2.22 29.82
C HIS A 232 -23.72 3.32 30.83
N GLN A 233 -22.73 4.15 30.53
CA GLN A 233 -22.40 5.31 31.38
C GLN A 233 -23.57 6.31 31.46
N ARG A 234 -24.23 6.62 30.33
CA ARG A 234 -25.41 7.49 30.29
C ARG A 234 -26.58 6.90 31.09
N GLU A 235 -26.84 5.60 30.96
CA GLU A 235 -27.88 4.91 31.73
C GLU A 235 -27.60 4.93 33.24
N ARG A 236 -26.35 4.68 33.65
CA ARG A 236 -25.94 4.77 35.06
C ARG A 236 -26.13 6.19 35.61
N GLN A 237 -25.67 7.21 34.88
CA GLN A 237 -25.87 8.62 35.25
C GLN A 237 -27.35 8.99 35.36
N GLN A 238 -28.19 8.50 34.44
CA GLN A 238 -29.63 8.76 34.47
C GLN A 238 -30.31 8.09 35.67
N ARG A 239 -29.95 6.83 35.99
CA ARG A 239 -30.44 6.13 37.19
C ARG A 239 -30.02 6.82 38.48
N GLU A 240 -28.79 7.33 38.55
CA GLU A 240 -28.29 8.09 39.71
C GLU A 240 -29.02 9.43 39.87
N ARG A 241 -29.20 10.18 38.78
CA ARG A 241 -30.00 11.42 38.78
C ARG A 241 -31.43 11.18 39.26
N LEU A 242 -32.08 10.12 38.77
CA LEU A 242 -33.42 9.73 39.21
C LEU A 242 -33.45 9.36 40.70
N ARG A 243 -32.48 8.56 41.18
CA ARG A 243 -32.35 8.23 42.61
C ARG A 243 -32.13 9.46 43.48
N GLN A 244 -31.36 10.44 43.03
CA GLN A 244 -31.17 11.72 43.74
C GLN A 244 -32.44 12.56 43.76
N ALA A 245 -33.17 12.63 42.64
CA ALA A 245 -34.45 13.32 42.57
C ALA A 245 -35.49 12.71 43.53
N CYS A 246 -35.62 11.38 43.55
CA CYS A 246 -36.50 10.69 44.51
C CYS A 246 -36.10 10.95 45.97
N ARG A 247 -34.79 10.98 46.29
CA ARG A 247 -34.31 11.30 47.65
C ARG A 247 -34.68 12.73 48.07
N ARG A 248 -34.55 13.72 47.17
CA ARG A 248 -34.96 15.11 47.45
C ARG A 248 -36.47 15.24 47.65
N ALA A 249 -37.27 14.57 46.82
CA ALA A 249 -38.72 14.53 46.96
C ALA A 249 -39.16 13.87 48.28
N GLY A 250 -38.54 12.75 48.66
CA GLY A 250 -38.80 12.08 49.93
C GLY A 250 -38.32 12.84 51.17
N ALA A 251 -37.22 13.60 51.07
CA ALA A 251 -36.77 14.51 52.13
C ALA A 251 -37.73 15.70 52.30
N SER A 252 -38.34 16.20 51.22
CA SER A 252 -39.37 17.25 51.27
C SER A 252 -40.66 16.80 51.97
N GLN A 253 -40.95 15.50 52.00
CA GLN A 253 -42.15 14.94 52.65
C GLN A 253 -41.96 14.64 54.14
N ARG A 254 -40.74 14.74 54.70
CA ARG A 254 -40.46 14.44 56.12
C ARG A 254 -40.43 15.68 57.03
N ALA A 255 -40.77 16.86 56.50
CA ALA A 255 -40.78 18.13 57.23
C ALA A 255 -42.20 18.70 57.44
N THR A 256 -43.13 17.89 57.96
CA THR A 256 -44.29 18.38 58.77
C THR A 256 -45.05 17.18 59.34
N PRO A 257 -45.09 16.96 60.66
CA PRO A 257 -46.05 16.04 61.25
C PRO A 257 -47.43 16.74 61.28
N PRO A 258 -48.50 16.15 60.73
CA PRO A 258 -49.83 16.71 60.90
C PRO A 258 -50.30 16.46 62.34
N GLN A 259 -50.77 17.51 63.01
CA GLN A 259 -51.44 17.42 64.30
C GLN A 259 -52.70 16.57 64.20
N ARG A 260 -52.91 15.72 65.21
CA ARG A 260 -54.17 15.01 65.46
C ARG A 260 -55.31 16.01 65.63
N GLN A 261 -56.36 15.90 64.82
CA GLN A 261 -57.71 16.24 65.25
C GLN A 261 -58.63 15.05 64.97
N GLN A 262 -59.18 14.53 66.07
CA GLN A 262 -60.29 13.58 66.10
C GLN A 262 -61.54 14.26 65.55
N GLN A 263 -62.22 13.64 64.59
CA GLN A 263 -63.67 13.77 64.51
C GLN A 263 -64.34 12.52 63.95
N GLN A 264 -65.52 12.28 64.50
CA GLN A 264 -66.14 10.98 64.72
C GLN A 264 -67.14 10.58 63.63
N ARG A 265 -67.23 9.26 63.41
CA ARG A 265 -68.39 8.42 63.03
C ARG A 265 -69.28 8.84 61.84
N PHE A 266 -69.55 7.87 60.95
CA PHE A 266 -70.82 7.10 60.97
C PHE A 266 -70.64 5.78 60.21
N PHE A 267 -71.12 4.68 60.79
CA PHE A 267 -71.10 3.31 60.26
C PHE A 267 -72.45 2.98 59.60
N ALA A 268 -72.44 2.27 58.47
CA ALA A 268 -73.51 1.35 58.04
C ALA A 268 -72.96 0.33 57.01
N PRO A 269 -73.55 -0.88 56.85
CA PRO A 269 -72.78 -2.12 56.67
C PRO A 269 -72.93 -2.86 55.31
N GLY A 270 -71.84 -3.51 54.86
CA GLY A 270 -71.73 -4.78 54.08
C GLY A 270 -72.29 -4.86 52.64
N PRO A 271 -71.99 -5.93 51.84
CA PRO A 271 -71.21 -7.14 52.16
C PRO A 271 -70.10 -7.55 51.15
N TYR A 272 -69.19 -8.40 51.65
CA TYR A 272 -68.32 -9.44 51.05
C TYR A 272 -68.19 -9.59 49.52
N VAL A 273 -66.94 -9.73 49.02
CA VAL A 273 -66.31 -10.95 48.43
C VAL A 273 -64.80 -10.69 48.19
N THR A 274 -63.94 -11.69 48.47
CA THR A 274 -62.50 -11.78 48.11
C THR A 274 -62.31 -12.96 47.13
N PRO A 275 -61.10 -13.32 46.66
CA PRO A 275 -60.03 -12.58 45.98
C PRO A 275 -59.61 -13.29 44.65
N ALA A 276 -58.56 -12.79 43.97
CA ALA A 276 -57.41 -13.56 43.41
C ALA A 276 -56.94 -13.08 42.02
N TYR A 277 -55.69 -12.61 41.94
CA TYR A 277 -54.81 -12.79 40.78
C TYR A 277 -53.34 -12.88 41.25
N THR A 278 -52.83 -14.10 41.33
CA THR A 278 -51.43 -14.48 41.09
C THR A 278 -51.26 -14.62 39.56
N ALA A 279 -50.12 -14.42 38.89
CA ALA A 279 -48.72 -14.61 39.24
C ALA A 279 -47.79 -13.76 38.34
N THR A 280 -46.53 -13.71 38.77
CA THR A 280 -45.34 -12.99 38.29
C THR A 280 -44.70 -13.55 37.01
N PRO A 281 -43.77 -12.80 36.37
CA PRO A 281 -42.61 -13.38 35.73
C PRO A 281 -41.31 -13.14 36.51
N VAL A 282 -40.47 -14.17 36.48
CA VAL A 282 -39.15 -14.31 37.12
C VAL A 282 -38.10 -13.47 36.38
N TYR A 283 -37.34 -12.64 37.11
CA TYR A 283 -36.11 -12.03 36.61
C TYR A 283 -34.90 -12.84 37.08
N VAL A 284 -34.14 -13.38 36.12
CA VAL A 284 -32.82 -13.97 36.35
C VAL A 284 -31.80 -12.83 36.46
N TYR A 285 -31.15 -12.69 37.60
CA TYR A 285 -30.01 -11.78 37.78
C TYR A 285 -28.72 -12.52 37.42
N TYR A 286 -27.93 -11.96 36.51
CA TYR A 286 -26.51 -12.29 36.38
C TYR A 286 -25.70 -11.33 37.26
N GLU A 287 -24.92 -11.89 38.18
CA GLU A 287 -23.99 -11.19 39.05
C GLU A 287 -22.75 -10.80 38.24
N VAL A 288 -22.53 -9.50 38.07
CA VAL A 288 -21.35 -8.95 37.40
C VAL A 288 -20.26 -8.77 38.46
N GLN A 289 -19.24 -9.63 38.42
CA GLN A 289 -18.06 -9.51 39.28
C GLN A 289 -17.18 -8.35 38.80
N ASP A 290 -17.02 -7.34 39.66
CA ASP A 290 -16.18 -6.16 39.45
C ASP A 290 -14.68 -6.55 39.54
N PRO A 291 -13.81 -6.20 38.56
CA PRO A 291 -12.38 -6.56 38.61
C PRO A 291 -11.54 -5.74 39.60
N LEU A 292 -12.12 -4.82 40.36
CA LEU A 292 -11.36 -3.78 41.08
C LEU A 292 -10.92 -4.16 42.52
N HIS A 293 -10.79 -5.45 42.84
CA HIS A 293 -10.35 -5.91 44.16
C HIS A 293 -9.38 -7.12 44.12
N GLN A 294 -8.40 -7.12 43.21
CA GLN A 294 -7.32 -8.12 43.19
C GLN A 294 -5.92 -7.63 43.62
N THR A 295 -5.80 -6.43 44.18
CA THR A 295 -4.55 -5.94 44.80
C THR A 295 -4.70 -5.83 46.30
N LYS A 296 -4.66 -6.98 46.99
CA LYS A 296 -4.20 -7.18 48.40
C LYS A 296 -4.66 -8.58 48.89
N ARG A 297 -3.98 -9.63 48.42
CA ARG A 297 -3.76 -10.92 49.10
C ARG A 297 -3.10 -11.89 48.12
N ALA A 298 -1.78 -11.78 48.00
CA ALA A 298 -0.90 -12.89 47.66
C ALA A 298 0.45 -12.53 48.30
N GLN A 299 0.77 -13.26 49.38
CA GLN A 299 2.15 -13.55 49.76
C GLN A 299 2.78 -14.42 48.67
#